data_AF-A0A563EYH0-F1
#
_entry.id   AF-A0A563EYH0-F1
#
_cell.length_a   1.000
_cell.length_b   1.000
_cell.length_c   1.000
_cell.angle_alpha   90.00
_cell.angle_beta   90.00
_cell.angle_gamma   90.00
#
_symmetry.space_group_name_H-M   'P 1'
#
loop_
_entity.id
_entity.type
_entity.pdbx_description
1 polymer ?
#
loop_
_entity_poly.entity_id
_entity_poly.type
_entity_poly.pdbx_seq_one_letter_code
_entity_poly.pdbx_strand_id
1 'polypeptide(L)'
;MRRQVLALTTALATLVSSGVLALTAAPAAQALPDGLALTPPMGFNNWNTTACRAEFNEAMVKGIADIFVNKGLKAAGYEYVNIDDCWAEKTRDANGKLVPNKTRFPNGIKAVADYVHSKGLKFGIYTSAGTKTCNKDNGFPGGLNHEESDAQQFASWGVDYLKYDNCNNGGVDAKQRYRKMRDALKKTGRPIVFSLCEWGQNKPWEWASDTGHLWRTTGDINDTWPRTMDIYEKNVVLDSYAGPGHWNDPDMLEVGNGKMSATQYRSHFTLWSIMAAPLLIGSDLRKVNADTFTILENKDVIDIDQDKLGKQGKRIKTTGKTGVDVIVKPLANGDKAVALFNKSGSTQTISTSLSEIGFGAGTYNLKDLWSKSNRTTTGAISASVPTLATVIYRVSKTDGGPRPTPPAGTTDLSAFEASSSTNGWGPVEIDKSVGGSGALDGKALTINGVTHAKGFGAHAASTIEFYLGKKCSTISVAVGVDDEVAVGKGSVVFQVFADDAKVADSGKLTGTDAQKTLTASLADAENLRLVVTDAGDGINSDHADWGTPRITCA
;
A
#
# COMPACT_ATOMS: atom_id res chain seq x y z
N MET A 1 16.43 -18.69 -89.47
CA MET A 1 17.36 -19.79 -89.07
C MET A 1 18.29 -19.29 -87.96
N ARG A 2 18.40 -20.04 -86.85
CA ARG A 2 19.42 -20.04 -85.75
C ARG A 2 19.76 -18.68 -85.06
N ARG A 3 19.31 -18.45 -83.82
CA ARG A 3 19.94 -18.78 -82.51
C ARG A 3 21.30 -18.11 -82.26
N GLN A 4 21.38 -17.27 -81.21
CA GLN A 4 22.35 -17.45 -80.11
C GLN A 4 21.96 -16.63 -78.87
N VAL A 5 22.33 -17.20 -77.71
CA VAL A 5 21.98 -16.86 -76.33
C VAL A 5 23.15 -16.13 -75.69
N LEU A 6 22.92 -15.18 -74.79
CA LEU A 6 23.81 -14.94 -73.65
C LEU A 6 23.03 -14.37 -72.46
N ALA A 7 23.20 -15.00 -71.30
CA ALA A 7 22.54 -14.68 -70.04
C ALA A 7 23.23 -13.51 -69.32
N LEU A 8 22.43 -12.63 -68.70
CA LEU A 8 22.90 -11.68 -67.69
C LEU A 8 22.03 -11.86 -66.43
N THR A 9 22.63 -12.34 -65.36
CA THR A 9 22.03 -12.44 -64.02
C THR A 9 22.14 -11.10 -63.30
N THR A 10 21.02 -10.40 -63.13
CA THR A 10 20.88 -9.26 -62.21
C THR A 10 20.32 -9.74 -60.87
N ALA A 11 21.11 -9.64 -59.80
CA ALA A 11 20.66 -9.80 -58.43
C ALA A 11 20.00 -8.49 -57.96
N LEU A 12 18.69 -8.54 -57.66
CA LEU A 12 17.96 -7.46 -56.99
C LEU A 12 17.81 -7.83 -55.51
N ALA A 13 18.47 -7.09 -54.62
CA ALA A 13 18.30 -7.21 -53.18
C ALA A 13 17.01 -6.47 -52.76
N THR A 14 15.99 -7.21 -52.33
CA THR A 14 14.79 -6.67 -51.69
C THR A 14 15.06 -6.39 -50.22
N LEU A 15 15.12 -5.10 -49.83
CA LEU A 15 15.08 -4.67 -48.43
C LEU A 15 13.69 -4.95 -47.85
N VAL A 16 13.63 -5.88 -46.90
CA VAL A 16 12.46 -6.08 -46.03
C VAL A 16 12.60 -5.11 -44.86
N SER A 17 11.81 -4.03 -44.85
CA SER A 17 11.68 -3.14 -43.71
C SER A 17 10.85 -3.80 -42.62
N SER A 18 11.50 -4.45 -41.66
CA SER A 18 10.88 -4.93 -40.43
C SER A 18 10.55 -3.75 -39.52
N GLY A 19 9.32 -3.23 -39.61
CA GLY A 19 8.79 -2.26 -38.66
C GLY A 19 8.63 -2.92 -37.29
N VAL A 20 9.56 -2.66 -36.37
CA VAL A 20 9.44 -3.03 -34.96
C VAL A 20 8.44 -2.06 -34.33
N LEU A 21 7.20 -2.51 -34.10
CA LEU A 21 6.29 -1.80 -33.21
C LEU A 21 6.88 -1.84 -31.80
N ALA A 22 7.43 -0.72 -31.34
CA ALA A 22 7.81 -0.54 -29.95
C ALA A 22 6.52 -0.52 -29.10
N LEU A 23 6.30 -1.57 -28.31
CA LEU A 23 5.30 -1.55 -27.26
C LEU A 23 5.79 -0.58 -26.17
N THR A 24 5.21 0.61 -26.10
CA THR A 24 5.38 1.54 -24.98
C THR A 24 4.78 0.92 -23.72
N ALA A 25 5.59 0.66 -22.70
CA ALA A 25 5.10 0.33 -21.37
C ALA A 25 4.38 1.55 -20.79
N ALA A 26 3.23 1.34 -20.13
CA ALA A 26 2.49 2.41 -19.47
C ALA A 26 3.24 2.85 -18.19
N PRO A 27 3.27 4.14 -17.84
CA PRO A 27 3.94 4.63 -16.63
C PRO A 27 3.39 3.97 -15.36
N ALA A 28 4.25 3.81 -14.35
CA ALA A 28 3.85 3.33 -13.02
C ALA A 28 2.78 4.27 -12.44
N ALA A 29 1.65 3.68 -12.06
CA ALA A 29 0.47 4.41 -11.61
C ALA A 29 0.75 5.12 -10.27
N GLN A 30 0.54 6.44 -10.21
CA GLN A 30 0.58 7.22 -8.97
C GLN A 30 -0.78 7.18 -8.28
N ALA A 31 -0.80 7.34 -6.95
CA ALA A 31 -2.02 7.44 -6.15
C ALA A 31 -2.98 8.52 -6.71
N LEU A 32 -4.29 8.35 -6.50
CA LEU A 32 -5.27 9.38 -6.82
C LEU A 32 -4.99 10.66 -6.00
N PRO A 33 -4.90 11.85 -6.63
CA PRO A 33 -4.53 13.10 -5.95
C PRO A 33 -5.74 13.80 -5.31
N ASP A 34 -6.67 13.04 -4.71
CA ASP A 34 -7.92 13.57 -4.13
C ASP A 34 -7.89 13.66 -2.59
N GLY A 35 -6.81 13.20 -1.96
CA GLY A 35 -6.61 13.29 -0.51
C GLY A 35 -7.44 12.32 0.32
N LEU A 36 -8.04 11.30 -0.31
CA LEU A 36 -8.78 10.25 0.38
C LEU A 36 -7.87 9.09 0.80
N ALA A 37 -8.29 8.35 1.84
CA ALA A 37 -7.59 7.17 2.34
C ALA A 37 -6.08 7.38 2.58
N LEU A 38 -5.68 8.53 3.14
CA LEU A 38 -4.28 8.81 3.49
C LEU A 38 -3.72 7.86 4.56
N THR A 39 -4.61 7.19 5.30
CA THR A 39 -4.34 5.99 6.11
C THR A 39 -5.33 4.89 5.69
N PRO A 40 -5.06 3.61 6.02
CA PRO A 40 -5.96 2.52 5.66
C PRO A 40 -7.38 2.74 6.20
N PRO A 41 -8.46 2.56 5.40
CA PRO A 41 -9.81 2.75 5.89
C PRO A 41 -10.16 1.83 7.06
N MET A 42 -10.80 2.38 8.11
CA MET A 42 -11.30 1.64 9.26
C MET A 42 -12.83 1.68 9.32
N GLY A 43 -13.48 0.54 9.50
CA GLY A 43 -14.94 0.50 9.48
C GLY A 43 -15.54 -0.86 9.77
N PHE A 44 -16.71 -1.09 9.20
CA PHE A 44 -17.50 -2.31 9.28
C PHE A 44 -18.00 -2.70 7.89
N ASN A 45 -18.15 -4.00 7.64
CA ASN A 45 -18.89 -4.54 6.52
C ASN A 45 -19.70 -5.77 6.98
N ASN A 46 -20.96 -5.87 6.56
CA ASN A 46 -21.87 -6.90 7.06
C ASN A 46 -21.70 -8.30 6.47
N TRP A 47 -20.91 -8.47 5.40
CA TRP A 47 -20.91 -9.68 4.57
C TRP A 47 -20.57 -10.95 5.37
N ASN A 48 -19.44 -10.95 6.09
CA ASN A 48 -18.95 -12.12 6.82
C ASN A 48 -19.97 -12.65 7.84
N THR A 49 -20.80 -11.76 8.41
CA THR A 49 -21.70 -12.11 9.51
C THR A 49 -23.17 -12.23 9.15
N THR A 50 -23.66 -11.56 8.10
CA THR A 50 -25.09 -11.61 7.72
C THR A 50 -25.32 -12.10 6.30
N ALA A 51 -24.35 -11.91 5.40
CA ALA A 51 -24.54 -12.11 3.96
C ALA A 51 -25.91 -11.53 3.52
N CYS A 52 -26.73 -12.34 2.85
CA CYS A 52 -28.07 -11.95 2.38
C CYS A 52 -29.20 -12.40 3.33
N ARG A 53 -28.92 -12.76 4.57
CA ARG A 53 -29.96 -13.20 5.53
C ARG A 53 -30.84 -12.03 5.99
N ALA A 54 -32.00 -12.32 6.58
CA ALA A 54 -33.01 -11.32 6.94
C ALA A 54 -32.51 -10.26 7.94
N GLU A 55 -31.47 -10.59 8.73
CA GLU A 55 -30.83 -9.68 9.67
C GLU A 55 -30.08 -8.53 8.98
N PHE A 56 -29.78 -8.64 7.69
CA PHE A 56 -29.22 -7.54 6.90
C PHE A 56 -30.31 -6.58 6.45
N ASN A 57 -30.52 -5.51 7.22
CA ASN A 57 -31.55 -4.50 6.98
C ASN A 57 -31.17 -3.16 7.61
N GLU A 58 -31.98 -2.13 7.36
CA GLU A 58 -31.81 -0.77 7.88
C GLU A 58 -31.58 -0.73 9.40
N ALA A 59 -32.35 -1.50 10.18
CA ALA A 59 -32.23 -1.51 11.64
C ALA A 59 -30.88 -2.06 12.10
N MET A 60 -30.33 -3.07 11.40
CA MET A 60 -28.99 -3.56 11.67
C MET A 60 -27.94 -2.48 11.42
N VAL A 61 -27.98 -1.83 10.26
CA VAL A 61 -26.99 -0.81 9.88
C VAL A 61 -26.99 0.35 10.88
N LYS A 62 -28.18 0.83 11.26
CA LYS A 62 -28.35 1.85 12.30
C LYS A 62 -27.81 1.39 13.66
N GLY A 63 -28.08 0.14 14.05
CA GLY A 63 -27.57 -0.44 15.28
C GLY A 63 -26.05 -0.54 15.33
N ILE A 64 -25.39 -0.87 14.21
CA ILE A 64 -23.92 -0.85 14.12
C ILE A 64 -23.38 0.58 14.25
N ALA A 65 -23.99 1.56 13.58
CA ALA A 65 -23.62 2.96 13.71
C ALA A 65 -23.74 3.47 15.16
N ASP A 66 -24.79 3.06 15.88
CA ASP A 66 -24.95 3.38 17.30
C ASP A 66 -23.88 2.71 18.17
N ILE A 67 -23.53 1.45 17.89
CA ILE A 67 -22.44 0.75 18.60
C ILE A 67 -21.10 1.45 18.38
N PHE A 68 -20.81 1.92 17.17
CA PHE A 68 -19.57 2.63 16.88
C PHE A 68 -19.36 3.82 17.80
N VAL A 69 -20.42 4.60 18.04
CA VAL A 69 -20.40 5.74 18.95
C VAL A 69 -20.39 5.29 20.41
N ASN A 70 -21.34 4.43 20.80
CA ASN A 70 -21.60 4.11 22.20
C ASN A 70 -20.54 3.20 22.84
N LYS A 71 -19.81 2.41 22.05
CA LYS A 71 -18.72 1.55 22.52
C LYS A 71 -17.34 2.17 22.33
N GLY A 72 -17.23 3.30 21.64
CA GLY A 72 -15.96 4.00 21.48
C GLY A 72 -15.11 3.54 20.28
N LEU A 73 -15.63 2.69 19.40
CA LEU A 73 -14.97 2.34 18.14
C LEU A 73 -14.76 3.56 17.25
N LYS A 74 -15.72 4.49 17.19
CA LYS A 74 -15.53 5.77 16.49
C LYS A 74 -14.33 6.53 17.02
N ALA A 75 -14.19 6.60 18.35
CA ALA A 75 -13.04 7.24 19.00
C ALA A 75 -11.73 6.46 18.83
N ALA A 76 -11.80 5.18 18.46
CA ALA A 76 -10.64 4.38 18.07
C ALA A 76 -10.29 4.52 16.58
N GLY A 77 -11.12 5.18 15.76
CA GLY A 77 -10.85 5.46 14.34
C GLY A 77 -11.81 4.82 13.35
N TYR A 78 -12.70 3.91 13.78
CA TYR A 78 -13.66 3.27 12.89
C TYR A 78 -14.75 4.26 12.45
N GLU A 79 -14.76 4.63 11.17
CA GLU A 79 -15.66 5.65 10.65
C GLU A 79 -16.59 5.15 9.53
N TYR A 80 -16.22 4.11 8.79
CA TYR A 80 -17.03 3.62 7.67
C TYR A 80 -18.02 2.53 8.11
N VAL A 81 -19.32 2.74 7.87
CA VAL A 81 -20.37 1.71 8.03
C VAL A 81 -20.78 1.27 6.62
N ASN A 82 -20.12 0.21 6.13
CA ASN A 82 -20.31 -0.29 4.78
C ASN A 82 -21.38 -1.38 4.74
N ILE A 83 -22.25 -1.32 3.73
CA ILE A 83 -23.13 -2.42 3.37
C ILE A 83 -22.61 -3.15 2.14
N ASP A 84 -22.81 -4.46 2.11
CA ASP A 84 -22.36 -5.36 1.04
C ASP A 84 -23.52 -5.78 0.11
N ASP A 85 -23.36 -6.86 -0.65
CA ASP A 85 -24.35 -7.37 -1.61
C ASP A 85 -25.73 -7.59 -0.97
N CYS A 86 -26.77 -7.73 -1.81
CA CYS A 86 -28.17 -7.99 -1.43
C CYS A 86 -28.96 -6.80 -0.85
N TRP A 87 -28.48 -5.57 -1.02
CA TRP A 87 -29.19 -4.36 -0.58
C TRP A 87 -30.27 -3.86 -1.55
N ALA A 88 -30.13 -4.16 -2.84
CA ALA A 88 -31.00 -3.68 -3.90
C ALA A 88 -32.14 -4.66 -4.22
N GLU A 89 -33.13 -4.21 -4.99
CA GLU A 89 -34.05 -5.08 -5.71
C GLU A 89 -33.34 -5.82 -6.86
N LYS A 90 -33.93 -6.93 -7.32
CA LYS A 90 -33.35 -7.76 -8.39
C LYS A 90 -33.33 -7.09 -9.77
N THR A 91 -34.14 -6.05 -9.95
CA THR A 91 -34.26 -5.28 -11.20
C THR A 91 -34.10 -3.79 -10.93
N ARG A 92 -33.52 -3.09 -11.90
CA ARG A 92 -33.56 -1.63 -11.98
C ARG A 92 -34.99 -1.16 -12.25
N ASP A 93 -35.28 0.09 -11.96
CA ASP A 93 -36.57 0.70 -12.34
C ASP A 93 -36.65 1.01 -13.85
N ALA A 94 -37.78 1.58 -14.28
CA ALA A 94 -38.03 1.93 -15.68
C ALA A 94 -37.03 2.97 -16.25
N ASN A 95 -36.34 3.72 -15.38
CA ASN A 95 -35.32 4.70 -15.76
C ASN A 95 -33.90 4.11 -15.70
N GLY A 96 -33.77 2.79 -15.47
CA GLY A 96 -32.49 2.11 -15.33
C GLY A 96 -31.77 2.38 -14.01
N LYS A 97 -32.45 2.90 -12.99
CA LYS A 97 -31.87 3.21 -11.68
C LYS A 97 -31.90 2.03 -10.72
N LEU A 98 -30.92 1.95 -9.82
CA LEU A 98 -30.93 0.97 -8.74
C LEU A 98 -32.05 1.31 -7.76
N VAL A 99 -32.74 0.28 -7.27
CA VAL A 99 -33.85 0.40 -6.32
C VAL A 99 -33.43 -0.28 -5.03
N PRO A 100 -33.39 0.41 -3.87
CA PRO A 100 -33.18 -0.24 -2.58
C PRO A 100 -34.26 -1.29 -2.30
N ASN A 101 -33.90 -2.43 -1.71
CA ASN A 101 -34.87 -3.46 -1.38
C ASN A 101 -35.92 -2.92 -0.39
N LYS A 102 -37.20 -2.94 -0.76
CA LYS A 102 -38.27 -2.26 -0.01
C LYS A 102 -38.54 -2.87 1.36
N THR A 103 -38.21 -4.14 1.55
CA THR A 103 -38.37 -4.82 2.85
C THR A 103 -37.20 -4.52 3.78
N ARG A 104 -35.97 -4.55 3.26
CA ARG A 104 -34.75 -4.33 4.06
C ARG A 104 -34.50 -2.86 4.35
N PHE A 105 -34.80 -2.00 3.38
CA PHE A 105 -34.53 -0.57 3.39
C PHE A 105 -35.80 0.20 3.00
N PRO A 106 -36.88 0.12 3.79
CA PRO A 106 -38.17 0.74 3.46
C PRO A 106 -38.08 2.26 3.29
N ASN A 107 -37.09 2.91 3.93
CA ASN A 107 -36.86 4.35 3.82
C ASN A 107 -35.80 4.72 2.76
N GLY A 108 -35.29 3.73 2.01
CA GLY A 108 -34.24 3.90 1.01
C GLY A 108 -32.84 4.14 1.60
N ILE A 109 -31.82 4.03 0.75
CA ILE A 109 -30.41 4.11 1.17
C ILE A 109 -30.04 5.51 1.67
N LYS A 110 -30.57 6.58 1.07
CA LYS A 110 -30.27 7.94 1.52
C LYS A 110 -30.64 8.14 3.00
N ALA A 111 -31.79 7.65 3.44
CA ALA A 111 -32.19 7.77 4.85
C ALA A 111 -31.26 7.01 5.81
N VAL A 112 -30.64 5.91 5.34
CA VAL A 112 -29.63 5.18 6.11
C VAL A 112 -28.32 5.96 6.16
N ALA A 113 -27.86 6.47 5.02
CA ALA A 113 -26.65 7.30 4.94
C ALA A 113 -26.79 8.56 5.82
N ASP A 114 -27.92 9.28 5.72
CA ASP A 114 -28.22 10.46 6.54
C ASP A 114 -28.18 10.11 8.04
N TYR A 115 -28.68 8.93 8.45
CA TYR A 115 -28.60 8.47 9.83
C TYR A 115 -27.15 8.21 10.26
N VAL A 116 -26.37 7.52 9.44
CA VAL A 116 -24.94 7.24 9.69
C VAL A 116 -24.16 8.55 9.81
N HIS A 117 -24.40 9.52 8.90
CA HIS A 117 -23.81 10.85 8.96
C HIS A 117 -24.21 11.63 10.21
N SER A 118 -25.45 11.49 10.69
CA SER A 118 -25.89 12.13 11.94
C SER A 118 -25.10 11.66 13.18
N LYS A 119 -24.47 10.49 13.09
CA LYS A 119 -23.54 9.95 14.11
C LYS A 119 -22.10 10.42 13.89
N GLY A 120 -21.86 11.26 12.88
CA GLY A 120 -20.55 11.69 12.42
C GLY A 120 -19.69 10.52 11.93
N LEU A 121 -20.33 9.52 11.32
CA LEU A 121 -19.71 8.40 10.62
C LEU A 121 -19.88 8.58 9.11
N LYS A 122 -19.27 7.69 8.33
CA LYS A 122 -19.34 7.64 6.86
C LYS A 122 -20.06 6.37 6.41
N PHE A 123 -20.75 6.42 5.29
CA PHE A 123 -21.56 5.31 4.78
C PHE A 123 -20.98 4.74 3.49
N GLY A 124 -20.86 3.41 3.41
CA GLY A 124 -20.39 2.72 2.22
C GLY A 124 -21.42 1.80 1.58
N ILE A 125 -21.31 1.63 0.27
CA ILE A 125 -22.18 0.76 -0.53
C ILE A 125 -21.37 -0.21 -1.39
N TYR A 126 -22.06 -1.20 -1.95
CA TYR A 126 -21.48 -2.24 -2.77
C TYR A 126 -22.18 -2.35 -4.13
N THR A 127 -21.42 -2.60 -5.19
CA THR A 127 -21.91 -3.22 -6.43
C THR A 127 -20.75 -3.95 -7.13
N SER A 128 -20.94 -4.44 -8.36
CA SER A 128 -19.93 -5.19 -9.13
C SER A 128 -19.58 -4.47 -10.43
N ALA A 129 -18.31 -4.55 -10.83
CA ALA A 129 -17.79 -4.26 -12.17
C ALA A 129 -18.20 -5.34 -13.18
N GLY A 130 -19.49 -5.67 -13.21
CA GLY A 130 -20.11 -6.67 -14.06
C GLY A 130 -21.59 -6.40 -14.23
N THR A 131 -22.28 -7.25 -14.98
CA THR A 131 -23.73 -7.10 -15.24
C THR A 131 -24.58 -7.44 -14.02
N LYS A 132 -24.05 -8.27 -13.13
CA LYS A 132 -24.67 -8.72 -11.88
C LYS A 132 -23.65 -8.79 -10.75
N THR A 133 -24.11 -8.62 -9.51
CA THR A 133 -23.31 -8.87 -8.31
C THR A 133 -23.06 -10.36 -8.07
N CYS A 134 -22.22 -10.70 -7.08
CA CYS A 134 -21.75 -12.07 -6.83
C CYS A 134 -22.78 -13.03 -6.22
N ASN A 135 -23.91 -12.52 -5.68
CA ASN A 135 -24.94 -13.38 -5.09
C ASN A 135 -25.34 -14.52 -6.03
N LYS A 136 -25.30 -15.75 -5.49
CA LYS A 136 -25.48 -17.00 -6.26
C LYS A 136 -26.89 -17.17 -6.82
N ASP A 137 -27.89 -16.48 -6.24
CA ASP A 137 -29.28 -16.51 -6.68
C ASP A 137 -29.52 -15.48 -7.81
N ASN A 138 -28.76 -15.60 -8.90
CA ASN A 138 -28.81 -14.73 -10.09
C ASN A 138 -28.43 -13.24 -9.85
N GLY A 139 -27.65 -12.96 -8.80
CA GLY A 139 -27.10 -11.64 -8.50
C GLY A 139 -28.12 -10.52 -8.31
N PHE A 140 -27.63 -9.31 -8.10
CA PHE A 140 -28.36 -8.04 -8.16
C PHE A 140 -27.80 -7.20 -9.32
N PRO A 141 -28.47 -6.15 -9.81
CA PRO A 141 -27.93 -5.35 -10.91
C PRO A 141 -26.51 -4.84 -10.61
N GLY A 142 -25.55 -5.20 -11.46
CA GLY A 142 -24.17 -4.69 -11.37
C GLY A 142 -24.00 -3.36 -12.12
N GLY A 143 -22.83 -2.75 -11.99
CA GLY A 143 -22.54 -1.42 -12.51
C GLY A 143 -21.96 -1.38 -13.94
N LEU A 144 -21.65 -2.53 -14.56
CA LEU A 144 -21.09 -2.54 -15.91
C LEU A 144 -22.08 -1.91 -16.91
N ASN A 145 -21.62 -0.90 -17.65
CA ASN A 145 -22.41 -0.05 -18.54
C ASN A 145 -23.47 0.86 -17.87
N HIS A 146 -23.44 0.96 -16.54
CA HIS A 146 -24.26 1.88 -15.75
C HIS A 146 -23.44 2.80 -14.86
N GLU A 147 -22.12 2.88 -15.07
CA GLU A 147 -21.15 3.48 -14.14
C GLU A 147 -21.48 4.94 -13.83
N GLU A 148 -21.70 5.78 -14.85
CA GLU A 148 -22.07 7.20 -14.64
C GLU A 148 -23.40 7.36 -13.89
N SER A 149 -24.39 6.55 -14.26
CA SER A 149 -25.73 6.61 -13.65
C SER A 149 -25.70 6.19 -12.18
N ASP A 150 -24.99 5.11 -11.88
CA ASP A 150 -24.89 4.53 -10.54
C ASP A 150 -24.02 5.40 -9.64
N ALA A 151 -22.88 5.90 -10.12
CA ALA A 151 -22.04 6.84 -9.38
C ALA A 151 -22.82 8.10 -8.98
N GLN A 152 -23.56 8.70 -9.92
CA GLN A 152 -24.40 9.86 -9.61
C GLN A 152 -25.49 9.54 -8.58
N GLN A 153 -26.06 8.34 -8.64
CA GLN A 153 -27.06 7.89 -7.68
C GLN A 153 -26.45 7.71 -6.28
N PHE A 154 -25.30 7.06 -6.18
CA PHE A 154 -24.55 6.91 -4.92
C PHE A 154 -24.19 8.26 -4.32
N ALA A 155 -23.70 9.20 -5.14
CA ALA A 155 -23.41 10.56 -4.69
C ALA A 155 -24.68 11.29 -4.18
N SER A 156 -25.81 11.14 -4.88
CA SER A 156 -27.09 11.73 -4.46
C SER A 156 -27.65 11.15 -3.16
N TRP A 157 -27.27 9.92 -2.81
CA TRP A 157 -27.63 9.27 -1.56
C TRP A 157 -26.66 9.58 -0.42
N GLY A 158 -25.57 10.29 -0.67
CA GLY A 158 -24.57 10.60 0.34
C GLY A 158 -23.59 9.45 0.63
N VAL A 159 -23.37 8.54 -0.31
CA VAL A 159 -22.37 7.48 -0.15
C VAL A 159 -20.95 8.08 -0.08
N ASP A 160 -20.11 7.57 0.82
CA ASP A 160 -18.72 8.01 1.05
C ASP A 160 -17.68 6.93 0.67
N TYR A 161 -18.14 5.70 0.45
CA TYR A 161 -17.28 4.55 0.13
C TYR A 161 -18.00 3.60 -0.85
N LEU A 162 -17.29 3.13 -1.87
CA LEU A 162 -17.78 2.11 -2.80
C LEU A 162 -16.84 0.90 -2.79
N LYS A 163 -17.35 -0.27 -2.39
CA LYS A 163 -16.76 -1.57 -2.73
C LYS A 163 -17.24 -2.00 -4.11
N TYR A 164 -16.33 -2.30 -5.03
CA TYR A 164 -16.65 -2.61 -6.43
C TYR A 164 -16.08 -3.97 -6.86
N ASP A 165 -16.95 -4.96 -6.86
CA ASP A 165 -16.65 -6.37 -7.11
C ASP A 165 -16.31 -6.68 -8.58
N ASN A 166 -16.04 -7.94 -8.90
CA ASN A 166 -15.59 -8.39 -10.22
C ASN A 166 -16.43 -9.54 -10.83
N CYS A 167 -17.50 -9.98 -10.17
CA CYS A 167 -18.41 -11.00 -10.70
C CYS A 167 -19.17 -10.53 -11.95
N ASN A 168 -19.46 -11.47 -12.86
CA ASN A 168 -20.24 -11.24 -14.08
C ASN A 168 -19.67 -10.14 -14.98
N ASN A 169 -18.33 -10.02 -15.04
CA ASN A 169 -17.61 -8.97 -15.77
C ASN A 169 -17.71 -9.06 -17.31
N GLY A 170 -18.34 -10.10 -17.86
CA GLY A 170 -18.55 -10.26 -19.29
C GLY A 170 -17.26 -10.45 -20.10
N GLY A 171 -16.14 -10.80 -19.46
CA GLY A 171 -14.82 -10.91 -20.10
C GLY A 171 -14.20 -9.57 -20.49
N VAL A 172 -14.78 -8.46 -20.05
CA VAL A 172 -14.22 -7.11 -20.31
C VAL A 172 -12.99 -6.90 -19.42
N ASP A 173 -11.96 -6.25 -19.96
CA ASP A 173 -10.71 -5.96 -19.26
C ASP A 173 -10.93 -5.28 -17.90
N ALA A 174 -10.16 -5.70 -16.89
CA ALA A 174 -10.29 -5.19 -15.52
C ALA A 174 -9.93 -3.71 -15.44
N LYS A 175 -8.79 -3.30 -16.02
CA LYS A 175 -8.33 -1.91 -15.96
C LYS A 175 -9.37 -0.99 -16.60
N GLN A 176 -9.95 -1.39 -17.74
CA GLN A 176 -11.01 -0.65 -18.41
C GLN A 176 -12.24 -0.47 -17.52
N ARG A 177 -12.78 -1.56 -16.95
CA ARG A 177 -14.00 -1.49 -16.12
C ARG A 177 -13.81 -0.66 -14.86
N TYR A 178 -12.70 -0.86 -14.15
CA TYR A 178 -12.42 -0.15 -12.92
C TYR A 178 -12.15 1.34 -13.16
N ARG A 179 -11.40 1.71 -14.21
CA ARG A 179 -11.19 3.11 -14.59
C ARG A 179 -12.47 3.83 -15.01
N LYS A 180 -13.38 3.12 -15.68
CA LYS A 180 -14.69 3.69 -16.05
C LYS A 180 -15.52 4.07 -14.82
N MET A 181 -15.52 3.23 -13.78
CA MET A 181 -16.16 3.58 -12.52
C MET A 181 -15.40 4.69 -11.76
N ARG A 182 -14.07 4.68 -11.73
CA ARG A 182 -13.27 5.81 -11.18
C ARG A 182 -13.70 7.13 -11.81
N ASP A 183 -13.72 7.21 -13.13
CA ASP A 183 -14.02 8.44 -13.86
C ASP A 183 -15.47 8.89 -13.58
N ALA A 184 -16.40 7.94 -13.51
CA ALA A 184 -17.78 8.20 -13.11
C ALA A 184 -17.89 8.77 -11.69
N LEU A 185 -17.20 8.18 -10.70
CA LEU A 185 -17.16 8.69 -9.32
C LEU A 185 -16.58 10.10 -9.26
N LYS A 186 -15.44 10.33 -9.93
CA LYS A 186 -14.80 11.66 -10.01
C LYS A 186 -15.74 12.71 -10.58
N LYS A 187 -16.50 12.38 -11.63
CA LYS A 187 -17.46 13.28 -12.28
C LYS A 187 -18.61 13.72 -11.38
N THR A 188 -18.93 12.95 -10.33
CA THR A 188 -19.98 13.34 -9.36
C THR A 188 -19.60 14.55 -8.50
N GLY A 189 -18.30 14.82 -8.34
CA GLY A 189 -17.79 15.85 -7.42
C GLY A 189 -17.89 15.50 -5.94
N ARG A 190 -18.47 14.35 -5.56
CA ARG A 190 -18.50 13.87 -4.17
C ARG A 190 -17.24 13.03 -3.89
N PRO A 191 -16.51 13.27 -2.78
CA PRO A 191 -15.42 12.39 -2.38
C PRO A 191 -15.97 11.01 -1.97
N ILE A 192 -15.59 9.95 -2.69
CA ILE A 192 -16.00 8.57 -2.45
C ILE A 192 -14.75 7.69 -2.47
N VAL A 193 -14.44 7.04 -1.35
CA VAL A 193 -13.36 6.04 -1.28
C VAL A 193 -13.71 4.88 -2.20
N PHE A 194 -12.84 4.59 -3.16
CA PHE A 194 -13.06 3.56 -4.17
C PHE A 194 -12.22 2.31 -3.89
N SER A 195 -12.89 1.24 -3.45
CA SER A 195 -12.32 -0.05 -3.06
C SER A 195 -12.54 -1.09 -4.16
N LEU A 196 -11.46 -1.54 -4.77
CA LEU A 196 -11.48 -2.52 -5.85
C LEU A 196 -11.51 -3.93 -5.27
N CYS A 197 -12.48 -4.74 -5.70
CA CYS A 197 -12.63 -6.13 -5.26
C CYS A 197 -12.53 -7.09 -6.46
N GLU A 198 -11.34 -7.19 -7.04
CA GLU A 198 -11.02 -8.13 -8.14
C GLU A 198 -10.13 -9.32 -7.74
N TRP A 199 -9.92 -9.46 -6.43
CA TRP A 199 -9.34 -10.63 -5.78
C TRP A 199 -7.86 -10.92 -6.10
N GLY A 200 -7.12 -9.94 -6.60
CA GLY A 200 -5.73 -10.08 -7.00
C GLY A 200 -5.54 -10.72 -8.39
N GLN A 201 -6.63 -10.97 -9.13
CA GLN A 201 -6.61 -11.74 -10.39
C GLN A 201 -5.76 -11.09 -11.47
N ASN A 202 -5.75 -9.75 -11.55
CA ASN A 202 -4.99 -9.00 -12.54
C ASN A 202 -3.87 -8.19 -11.89
N LYS A 203 -3.37 -8.64 -10.73
CA LYS A 203 -2.30 -7.97 -9.97
C LYS A 203 -2.55 -6.47 -9.76
N PRO A 204 -3.64 -6.10 -9.08
CA PRO A 204 -4.06 -4.70 -8.93
C PRO A 204 -2.99 -3.82 -8.28
N TRP A 205 -2.11 -4.39 -7.46
CA TRP A 205 -0.96 -3.66 -6.90
C TRP A 205 -0.03 -3.06 -7.97
N GLU A 206 -0.03 -3.56 -9.22
CA GLU A 206 0.79 -3.02 -10.32
C GLU A 206 0.11 -1.89 -11.11
N TRP A 207 -1.18 -1.61 -10.91
CA TRP A 207 -1.91 -0.65 -11.75
C TRP A 207 -3.04 0.13 -11.08
N ALA A 208 -3.54 -0.30 -9.92
CA ALA A 208 -4.76 0.24 -9.33
C ALA A 208 -4.54 1.52 -8.52
N SER A 209 -3.30 1.91 -8.24
CA SER A 209 -2.98 3.16 -7.51
C SER A 209 -3.52 4.42 -8.21
N ASP A 210 -3.54 4.45 -9.55
CA ASP A 210 -4.16 5.55 -10.33
C ASP A 210 -5.67 5.38 -10.54
N THR A 211 -6.22 4.29 -10.00
CA THR A 211 -7.59 3.86 -10.27
C THR A 211 -8.48 3.95 -9.05
N GLY A 212 -8.03 3.49 -7.88
CA GLY A 212 -8.75 3.58 -6.62
C GLY A 212 -7.83 3.62 -5.42
N HIS A 213 -8.42 3.51 -4.23
CA HIS A 213 -7.76 3.82 -2.97
C HIS A 213 -7.28 2.57 -2.22
N LEU A 214 -7.81 1.42 -2.60
CA LEU A 214 -7.44 0.12 -2.06
C LEU A 214 -7.92 -0.98 -2.98
N TRP A 215 -7.25 -2.13 -2.95
CA TRP A 215 -7.57 -3.26 -3.80
C TRP A 215 -7.40 -4.60 -3.07
N ARG A 216 -8.40 -5.46 -3.21
CA ARG A 216 -8.33 -6.84 -2.72
C ARG A 216 -7.18 -7.57 -3.39
N THR A 217 -6.27 -8.14 -2.60
CA THR A 217 -5.08 -8.85 -3.09
C THR A 217 -5.29 -10.36 -3.24
N THR A 218 -6.38 -10.88 -2.70
CA THR A 218 -6.72 -12.31 -2.72
C THR A 218 -8.22 -12.54 -2.88
N GLY A 219 -8.63 -13.80 -3.11
CA GLY A 219 -10.02 -14.24 -2.88
C GLY A 219 -10.50 -14.00 -1.45
N ASP A 220 -11.73 -14.37 -1.15
CA ASP A 220 -12.40 -13.99 0.11
C ASP A 220 -11.87 -14.70 1.34
N ILE A 221 -11.72 -13.98 2.45
CA ILE A 221 -11.49 -14.57 3.76
C ILE A 221 -12.71 -15.38 4.20
N ASN A 222 -12.48 -16.27 5.16
CA ASN A 222 -13.52 -16.85 5.99
C ASN A 222 -12.95 -17.03 7.40
N ASP A 223 -13.82 -17.19 8.40
CA ASP A 223 -13.44 -17.37 9.80
C ASP A 223 -12.81 -18.75 10.04
N THR A 224 -11.62 -18.99 9.48
CA THR A 224 -10.77 -20.15 9.72
C THR A 224 -9.31 -19.74 9.66
N TRP A 225 -8.51 -20.24 10.60
CA TRP A 225 -7.09 -19.92 10.66
C TRP A 225 -6.30 -20.29 9.39
N PRO A 226 -6.51 -21.46 8.75
CA PRO A 226 -5.83 -21.77 7.49
C PRO A 226 -6.10 -20.75 6.39
N ARG A 227 -7.33 -20.20 6.31
CA ARG A 227 -7.66 -19.20 5.32
C ARG A 227 -7.00 -17.86 5.62
N THR A 228 -7.02 -17.43 6.89
CA THR A 228 -6.31 -16.22 7.35
C THR A 228 -4.82 -16.29 7.00
N MET A 229 -4.18 -17.45 7.17
CA MET A 229 -2.77 -17.65 6.84
C MET A 229 -2.49 -17.66 5.33
N ASP A 230 -3.34 -18.28 4.52
CA ASP A 230 -3.18 -18.23 3.05
C ASP A 230 -3.24 -16.79 2.52
N ILE A 231 -4.11 -15.96 3.09
CA ILE A 231 -4.22 -14.54 2.74
C ILE A 231 -2.99 -13.76 3.21
N TYR A 232 -2.60 -13.93 4.47
CA TYR A 232 -1.42 -13.27 5.04
C TYR A 232 -0.16 -13.55 4.19
N GLU A 233 0.10 -14.81 3.84
CA GLU A 233 1.29 -15.20 3.07
C GLU A 233 1.32 -14.56 1.66
N LYS A 234 0.16 -14.31 1.06
CA LYS A 234 0.05 -13.63 -0.24
C LYS A 234 0.20 -12.11 -0.12
N ASN A 235 -0.32 -11.52 0.95
CA ASN A 235 -0.34 -10.07 1.11
C ASN A 235 0.97 -9.51 1.69
N VAL A 236 1.62 -10.23 2.60
CA VAL A 236 2.79 -9.73 3.35
C VAL A 236 3.98 -9.38 2.46
N VAL A 237 4.07 -9.98 1.27
CA VAL A 237 5.15 -9.76 0.30
C VAL A 237 4.87 -8.60 -0.68
N LEU A 238 3.73 -7.93 -0.54
CA LEU A 238 3.33 -6.81 -1.38
C LEU A 238 3.66 -5.45 -0.73
N ASP A 239 4.56 -5.43 0.26
CA ASP A 239 4.84 -4.26 1.11
C ASP A 239 5.29 -3.02 0.33
N SER A 240 5.95 -3.20 -0.82
CA SER A 240 6.41 -2.10 -1.67
C SER A 240 5.29 -1.36 -2.42
N TYR A 241 4.07 -1.90 -2.46
CA TYR A 241 2.95 -1.36 -3.27
C TYR A 241 1.92 -0.56 -2.47
N ALA A 242 1.96 -0.62 -1.14
CA ALA A 242 1.03 0.10 -0.28
C ALA A 242 1.61 1.45 0.18
N GLY A 243 0.77 2.47 0.23
CA GLY A 243 1.13 3.82 0.63
C GLY A 243 -0.09 4.72 0.85
N PRO A 244 0.12 5.96 1.34
CA PRO A 244 -0.97 6.93 1.47
C PRO A 244 -1.81 7.05 0.20
N GLY A 245 -3.12 6.85 0.33
CA GLY A 245 -4.09 6.89 -0.76
C GLY A 245 -4.22 5.62 -1.59
N HIS A 246 -3.48 4.55 -1.28
CA HIS A 246 -3.48 3.32 -2.08
C HIS A 246 -3.00 2.09 -1.27
N TRP A 247 -3.93 1.20 -0.87
CA TRP A 247 -3.66 0.12 0.08
C TRP A 247 -3.90 -1.28 -0.48
N ASN A 248 -3.02 -2.22 -0.11
CA ASN A 248 -3.30 -3.64 -0.26
C ASN A 248 -4.40 -4.06 0.72
N ASP A 249 -5.46 -4.68 0.22
CA ASP A 249 -6.60 -5.15 1.02
C ASP A 249 -6.58 -6.70 1.13
N PRO A 250 -6.08 -7.26 2.24
CA PRO A 250 -6.18 -8.68 2.57
C PRO A 250 -7.57 -9.09 3.09
N ASP A 251 -8.63 -8.36 2.75
CA ASP A 251 -10.02 -8.62 3.11
C ASP A 251 -10.36 -8.29 4.58
N MET A 252 -11.65 -8.35 4.88
CA MET A 252 -12.26 -7.94 6.15
C MET A 252 -11.75 -8.73 7.38
N LEU A 253 -11.86 -8.13 8.55
CA LEU A 253 -11.53 -8.76 9.83
C LEU A 253 -12.59 -9.79 10.23
N GLU A 254 -12.17 -11.00 10.57
CA GLU A 254 -13.02 -12.07 11.11
C GLU A 254 -13.15 -12.03 12.64
N VAL A 255 -12.53 -11.04 13.29
CA VAL A 255 -12.50 -10.88 14.75
C VAL A 255 -13.90 -10.91 15.35
N GLY A 256 -14.20 -11.95 16.12
CA GLY A 256 -15.47 -12.13 16.84
C GLY A 256 -16.51 -13.01 16.13
N ASN A 257 -16.21 -13.63 14.97
CA ASN A 257 -17.17 -14.47 14.24
C ASN A 257 -17.34 -15.91 14.78
N GLY A 258 -16.48 -16.31 15.72
CA GLY A 258 -16.66 -17.44 16.63
C GLY A 258 -15.93 -18.74 16.30
N LYS A 259 -15.24 -18.87 15.15
CA LYS A 259 -14.57 -20.13 14.75
C LYS A 259 -13.05 -20.13 14.99
N MET A 260 -12.42 -18.98 15.14
CA MET A 260 -11.03 -18.88 15.61
C MET A 260 -10.96 -18.62 17.13
N SER A 261 -9.84 -19.00 17.75
CA SER A 261 -9.54 -18.70 19.15
C SER A 261 -9.21 -17.22 19.37
N ALA A 262 -9.29 -16.76 20.63
CA ALA A 262 -8.88 -15.39 20.99
C ALA A 262 -7.43 -15.07 20.59
N THR A 263 -6.52 -16.03 20.73
CA THR A 263 -5.12 -15.91 20.28
C THR A 263 -5.03 -15.68 18.77
N GLN A 264 -5.79 -16.45 17.98
CA GLN A 264 -5.80 -16.32 16.53
C GLN A 264 -6.42 -14.99 16.09
N TYR A 265 -7.51 -14.53 16.72
CA TYR A 265 -8.07 -13.21 16.43
C TYR A 265 -7.11 -12.07 16.78
N ARG A 266 -6.41 -12.17 17.91
CA ARG A 266 -5.39 -11.19 18.29
C ARG A 266 -4.25 -11.15 17.27
N SER A 267 -3.77 -12.31 16.83
CA SER A 267 -2.77 -12.41 15.76
C SER A 267 -3.30 -11.84 14.44
N HIS A 268 -4.50 -12.21 14.02
CA HIS A 268 -5.13 -11.70 12.80
C HIS A 268 -5.22 -10.18 12.80
N PHE A 269 -5.72 -9.57 13.88
CA PHE A 269 -5.79 -8.10 14.01
C PHE A 269 -4.40 -7.46 13.97
N THR A 270 -3.41 -8.04 14.65
CA THR A 270 -2.03 -7.56 14.67
C THR A 270 -1.39 -7.60 13.28
N LEU A 271 -1.58 -8.69 12.55
CA LEU A 271 -1.01 -8.89 11.22
C LEU A 271 -1.62 -7.94 10.20
N TRP A 272 -2.94 -7.72 10.24
CA TRP A 272 -3.59 -6.73 9.38
C TRP A 272 -3.07 -5.32 9.69
N SER A 273 -2.97 -4.99 10.98
CA SER A 273 -2.50 -3.66 11.42
C SER A 273 -1.05 -3.37 11.03
N ILE A 274 -0.13 -4.32 11.25
CA ILE A 274 1.27 -4.11 10.84
C ILE A 274 1.43 -4.11 9.32
N MET A 275 0.52 -4.74 8.58
CA MET A 275 0.51 -4.68 7.11
C MET A 275 -0.13 -3.39 6.55
N ALA A 276 -0.61 -2.47 7.38
CA ALA A 276 -1.38 -1.29 6.93
C ALA A 276 -2.60 -1.68 6.08
N ALA A 277 -3.30 -2.74 6.51
CA ALA A 277 -4.49 -3.24 5.83
C ALA A 277 -5.74 -2.45 6.25
N PRO A 278 -6.77 -2.31 5.39
CA PRO A 278 -8.06 -1.80 5.83
C PRO A 278 -8.60 -2.62 7.01
N LEU A 279 -8.94 -1.95 8.12
CA LEU A 279 -9.49 -2.58 9.32
C LEU A 279 -11.03 -2.54 9.27
N LEU A 280 -11.61 -3.34 8.37
CA LEU A 280 -13.05 -3.48 8.22
C LEU A 280 -13.59 -4.64 9.08
N ILE A 281 -14.31 -4.33 10.16
CA ILE A 281 -14.94 -5.31 11.05
C ILE A 281 -15.98 -6.13 10.27
N GLY A 282 -15.83 -7.45 10.25
CA GLY A 282 -16.77 -8.38 9.61
C GLY A 282 -17.77 -9.05 10.54
N SER A 283 -17.71 -8.81 11.86
CA SER A 283 -18.58 -9.45 12.86
C SER A 283 -19.80 -8.61 13.23
N ASP A 284 -20.92 -9.27 13.57
CA ASP A 284 -22.13 -8.60 14.01
C ASP A 284 -21.96 -8.12 15.44
N LEU A 285 -21.47 -6.88 15.60
CA LEU A 285 -21.15 -6.27 16.89
C LEU A 285 -22.31 -6.21 17.88
N ARG A 286 -23.56 -6.42 17.43
CA ARG A 286 -24.73 -6.52 18.31
C ARG A 286 -24.77 -7.84 19.08
N LYS A 287 -23.97 -8.83 18.66
CA LYS A 287 -23.97 -10.21 19.17
C LYS A 287 -22.62 -10.67 19.72
N VAL A 288 -21.54 -9.93 19.47
CA VAL A 288 -20.20 -10.29 19.96
C VAL A 288 -20.07 -10.08 21.47
N ASN A 289 -19.08 -10.75 22.07
CA ASN A 289 -18.76 -10.60 23.49
C ASN A 289 -17.82 -9.40 23.75
N ALA A 290 -17.60 -9.09 25.04
CA ALA A 290 -16.72 -8.00 25.45
C ALA A 290 -15.27 -8.18 24.99
N ASP A 291 -14.75 -9.42 24.97
CA ASP A 291 -13.38 -9.72 24.54
C ASP A 291 -13.10 -9.27 23.10
N THR A 292 -14.12 -9.32 22.23
CA THR A 292 -14.02 -8.82 20.86
C THR A 292 -13.67 -7.33 20.82
N PHE A 293 -14.31 -6.52 21.66
CA PHE A 293 -14.01 -5.09 21.76
C PHE A 293 -12.60 -4.84 22.30
N THR A 294 -12.07 -5.68 23.19
CA THR A 294 -10.69 -5.52 23.68
C THR A 294 -9.63 -5.66 22.57
N ILE A 295 -9.94 -6.43 21.52
CA ILE A 295 -9.09 -6.55 20.33
C ILE A 295 -9.30 -5.34 19.43
N LEU A 296 -10.54 -5.04 19.08
CA LEU A 296 -10.91 -4.01 18.12
C LEU A 296 -10.62 -2.59 18.61
N GLU A 297 -10.57 -2.34 19.93
CA GLU A 297 -10.35 -1.00 20.50
C GLU A 297 -8.90 -0.77 20.94
N ASN A 298 -7.98 -1.70 20.65
CA ASN A 298 -6.59 -1.57 21.07
C ASN A 298 -5.87 -0.46 20.28
N LYS A 299 -5.96 0.78 20.81
CA LYS A 299 -5.38 1.99 20.22
C LYS A 299 -3.88 1.87 19.92
N ASP A 300 -3.11 1.18 20.76
CA ASP A 300 -1.67 1.02 20.49
C ASP A 300 -1.38 0.23 19.21
N VAL A 301 -2.22 -0.76 18.88
CA VAL A 301 -2.08 -1.57 17.66
C VAL A 301 -2.70 -0.84 16.47
N ILE A 302 -3.82 -0.14 16.67
CA ILE A 302 -4.43 0.73 15.65
C ILE A 302 -3.47 1.85 15.25
N ASP A 303 -2.74 2.44 16.18
CA ASP A 303 -1.74 3.48 15.91
C ASP A 303 -0.61 2.97 15.00
N ILE A 304 -0.33 1.66 15.02
CA ILE A 304 0.61 1.06 14.05
C ILE A 304 -0.02 1.01 12.67
N ASP A 305 -1.29 0.63 12.55
CA ASP A 305 -2.01 0.62 11.27
C ASP A 305 -2.12 2.02 10.66
N GLN A 306 -2.57 2.97 11.47
CA GLN A 306 -2.87 4.36 11.13
C GLN A 306 -1.66 5.30 11.16
N ASP A 307 -0.44 4.77 11.24
CA ASP A 307 0.76 5.59 11.19
C ASP A 307 0.87 6.36 9.86
N LYS A 308 1.16 7.67 9.96
CA LYS A 308 1.12 8.60 8.82
C LYS A 308 2.23 8.39 7.80
N LEU A 309 3.29 7.65 8.12
CA LEU A 309 4.29 7.26 7.13
C LEU A 309 3.65 6.34 6.07
N GLY A 310 2.59 5.64 6.46
CA GLY A 310 1.76 4.88 5.55
C GLY A 310 2.48 3.71 4.90
N LYS A 311 3.49 3.14 5.56
CA LYS A 311 4.22 1.96 5.04
C LYS A 311 3.55 0.67 5.52
N GLN A 312 3.40 -0.28 4.61
CA GLN A 312 3.12 -1.66 4.98
C GLN A 312 4.36 -2.28 5.66
N GLY A 313 4.16 -3.09 6.69
CA GLY A 313 5.24 -3.80 7.36
C GLY A 313 5.89 -4.85 6.45
N LYS A 314 7.21 -4.87 6.43
CA LYS A 314 8.03 -5.79 5.64
C LYS A 314 8.40 -7.02 6.45
N ARG A 315 8.20 -8.21 5.89
CA ARG A 315 8.70 -9.46 6.48
C ARG A 315 10.20 -9.59 6.24
N ILE A 316 11.00 -9.36 7.28
CA ILE A 316 12.47 -9.40 7.20
C ILE A 316 13.05 -10.79 7.48
N LYS A 317 12.27 -11.67 8.13
CA LYS A 317 12.69 -13.03 8.47
C LYS A 317 11.52 -13.99 8.35
N THR A 318 11.77 -15.19 7.83
CA THR A 318 10.82 -16.29 7.82
C THR A 318 11.55 -17.63 7.92
N THR A 319 10.95 -18.60 8.62
CA THR A 319 11.41 -20.00 8.60
C THR A 319 10.43 -20.93 7.87
N GLY A 320 9.63 -20.37 6.97
CA GLY A 320 8.66 -21.08 6.14
C GLY A 320 7.22 -20.94 6.62
N LYS A 321 6.28 -21.60 5.92
CA LYS A 321 4.83 -21.42 6.14
C LYS A 321 4.31 -21.92 7.49
N THR A 322 5.02 -22.84 8.13
CA THR A 322 4.69 -23.42 9.45
C THR A 322 5.69 -23.02 10.53
N GLY A 323 6.55 -22.04 10.23
CA GLY A 323 7.63 -21.59 11.10
C GLY A 323 7.30 -20.31 11.86
N VAL A 324 8.22 -19.36 11.82
CA VAL A 324 8.09 -18.05 12.46
C VAL A 324 8.42 -16.95 11.47
N ASP A 325 7.78 -15.79 11.64
CA ASP A 325 8.06 -14.57 10.87
C ASP A 325 8.45 -13.41 11.80
N VAL A 326 9.33 -12.54 11.31
CA VAL A 326 9.57 -11.21 11.89
C VAL A 326 9.16 -10.17 10.86
N ILE A 327 8.24 -9.30 11.24
CA ILE A 327 7.73 -8.21 10.41
C ILE A 327 8.10 -6.88 11.06
N VAL A 328 8.63 -5.95 10.26
CA VAL A 328 9.06 -4.63 10.71
C VAL A 328 8.34 -3.56 9.91
N LYS A 329 7.73 -2.59 10.59
CA LYS A 329 7.12 -1.41 9.99
C LYS A 329 7.82 -0.15 10.53
N PRO A 330 8.47 0.67 9.68
CA PRO A 330 8.92 1.99 10.09
C PRO A 330 7.72 2.88 10.38
N LEU A 331 7.84 3.75 11.38
CA LEU A 331 6.79 4.68 11.79
C LEU A 331 7.22 6.12 11.55
N ALA A 332 6.25 7.00 11.33
CA ALA A 332 6.47 8.40 10.97
C ALA A 332 7.36 9.13 11.96
N ASN A 333 7.28 8.78 13.25
CA ASN A 333 8.06 9.43 14.31
C ASN A 333 9.51 8.93 14.43
N GLY A 334 9.94 7.97 13.61
CA GLY A 334 11.26 7.34 13.67
C GLY A 334 11.32 6.06 14.50
N ASP A 335 10.22 5.68 15.15
CA ASP A 335 10.11 4.38 15.81
C ASP A 335 9.93 3.25 14.78
N LYS A 336 10.02 2.00 15.26
CA LYS A 336 9.67 0.82 14.46
C LYS A 336 8.67 -0.04 15.20
N ALA A 337 7.64 -0.53 14.50
CA ALA A 337 6.84 -1.63 15.00
C ALA A 337 7.49 -2.95 14.58
N VAL A 338 7.59 -3.90 15.52
CA VAL A 338 8.18 -5.22 15.29
C VAL A 338 7.19 -6.29 15.74
N ALA A 339 6.66 -7.07 14.80
CA ALA A 339 5.83 -8.23 15.10
C ALA A 339 6.66 -9.52 15.01
N LEU A 340 6.65 -10.29 16.10
CA LEU A 340 7.21 -11.63 16.23
C LEU A 340 6.05 -12.62 16.13
N PHE A 341 5.91 -13.26 14.98
CA PHE A 341 4.75 -14.09 14.67
C PHE A 341 5.11 -15.58 14.64
N ASN A 342 4.44 -16.37 15.48
CA ASN A 342 4.60 -17.81 15.52
C ASN A 342 3.48 -18.51 14.74
N LYS A 343 3.81 -19.10 13.59
CA LYS A 343 2.88 -19.91 12.76
C LYS A 343 2.93 -21.39 13.11
N SER A 344 3.88 -21.81 13.94
CA SER A 344 4.14 -23.20 14.27
C SER A 344 3.17 -23.74 15.32
N GLY A 345 3.13 -25.07 15.46
CA GLY A 345 2.25 -25.78 16.39
C GLY A 345 2.69 -25.75 17.87
N SER A 346 3.82 -25.15 18.20
CA SER A 346 4.37 -25.09 19.56
C SER A 346 4.91 -23.71 19.89
N THR A 347 5.09 -23.39 21.17
CA THR A 347 5.71 -22.12 21.60
C THR A 347 7.13 -22.01 21.04
N GLN A 348 7.46 -20.84 20.47
CA GLN A 348 8.77 -20.55 19.91
C GLN A 348 9.37 -19.30 20.58
N THR A 349 10.67 -19.32 20.85
CA THR A 349 11.40 -18.08 21.14
C THR A 349 11.77 -17.43 19.82
N ILE A 350 11.18 -16.28 19.55
CA ILE A 350 11.43 -15.51 18.32
C ILE A 350 12.23 -14.28 18.70
N SER A 351 13.26 -13.97 17.92
CA SER A 351 14.12 -12.81 18.15
C SER A 351 14.61 -12.14 16.88
N THR A 352 14.90 -10.85 17.02
CA THR A 352 15.65 -10.01 16.07
C THR A 352 16.53 -9.00 16.82
N SER A 353 17.47 -8.35 16.14
CA SER A 353 18.35 -7.32 16.71
C SER A 353 17.97 -5.90 16.26
N LEU A 354 18.55 -4.89 16.92
CA LEU A 354 18.47 -3.50 16.43
C LEU A 354 19.01 -3.34 15.01
N SER A 355 20.15 -3.96 14.71
CA SER A 355 20.77 -3.89 13.38
C SER A 355 19.90 -4.52 12.29
N GLU A 356 19.28 -5.66 12.55
CA GLU A 356 18.37 -6.33 11.62
C GLU A 356 17.12 -5.51 11.33
N ILE A 357 16.61 -4.78 12.32
CA ILE A 357 15.50 -3.85 12.10
C ILE A 357 15.96 -2.51 11.53
N GLY A 358 17.27 -2.31 11.29
CA GLY A 358 17.85 -1.08 10.72
C GLY A 358 17.96 0.06 11.73
N PHE A 359 18.34 -0.22 12.97
CA PHE A 359 18.78 0.76 13.96
C PHE A 359 20.24 0.51 14.33
N GLY A 360 20.99 1.59 14.59
CA GLY A 360 22.29 1.50 15.23
C GLY A 360 22.24 0.86 16.63
N ALA A 361 23.40 0.39 17.09
CA ALA A 361 23.54 -0.13 18.46
C ALA A 361 23.20 0.97 19.48
N GLY A 362 22.51 0.61 20.56
CA GLY A 362 22.14 1.56 21.59
C GLY A 362 21.10 1.03 22.56
N THR A 363 20.70 1.90 23.48
CA THR A 363 19.61 1.64 24.41
C THR A 363 18.28 2.03 23.75
N TYR A 364 17.26 1.20 23.94
CA TYR A 364 15.95 1.43 23.37
C TYR A 364 14.85 0.93 24.31
N ASN A 365 13.65 1.46 24.12
CA ASN A 365 12.44 1.06 24.81
C ASN A 365 11.63 0.11 23.92
N LEU A 366 11.15 -0.96 24.55
CA LEU A 366 10.20 -1.91 24.00
C LEU A 366 8.88 -1.77 24.72
N LYS A 367 7.86 -1.28 24.01
CA LYS A 367 6.47 -1.32 24.45
C LYS A 367 5.77 -2.50 23.79
N ASP A 368 5.35 -3.50 24.56
CA ASP A 368 4.42 -4.53 24.09
C ASP A 368 3.02 -3.92 23.94
N LEU A 369 2.45 -3.98 22.73
CA LEU A 369 1.21 -3.27 22.44
C LEU A 369 -0.05 -4.02 22.92
N TRP A 370 0.09 -5.27 23.36
CA TRP A 370 -1.00 -6.03 23.96
C TRP A 370 -0.92 -6.04 25.48
N SER A 371 0.24 -6.39 26.05
CA SER A 371 0.41 -6.42 27.51
C SER A 371 0.61 -5.03 28.12
N LYS A 372 0.89 -4.02 27.29
CA LYS A 372 1.21 -2.64 27.69
C LYS A 372 2.50 -2.53 28.50
N SER A 373 3.25 -3.62 28.63
CA SER A 373 4.53 -3.63 29.33
C SER A 373 5.56 -2.80 28.56
N ASN A 374 6.33 -2.02 29.30
CA ASN A 374 7.44 -1.25 28.78
C ASN A 374 8.73 -1.75 29.41
N ARG A 375 9.81 -1.82 28.63
CA ARG A 375 11.14 -2.09 29.16
C ARG A 375 12.21 -1.39 28.33
N THR A 376 13.21 -0.89 29.03
CA THR A 376 14.45 -0.40 28.42
C THR A 376 15.46 -1.52 28.32
N THR A 377 16.13 -1.66 27.18
CA THR A 377 17.17 -2.67 26.98
C THR A 377 18.19 -2.25 25.93
N THR A 378 19.33 -2.94 25.91
CA THR A 378 20.33 -2.92 24.83
C THR A 378 20.42 -4.29 24.12
N GLY A 379 19.66 -5.29 24.61
CA GLY A 379 19.70 -6.67 24.14
C GLY A 379 18.88 -6.91 22.88
N ALA A 380 18.59 -8.18 22.58
CA ALA A 380 17.74 -8.56 21.46
C ALA A 380 16.26 -8.22 21.70
N ILE A 381 15.54 -7.92 20.61
CA ILE A 381 14.09 -7.84 20.59
C ILE A 381 13.60 -9.29 20.52
N SER A 382 13.16 -9.84 21.66
CA SER A 382 12.87 -11.26 21.79
C SER A 382 11.66 -11.51 22.68
N ALA A 383 10.87 -12.53 22.34
CA ALA A 383 9.76 -13.02 23.14
C ALA A 383 9.60 -14.54 23.03
N SER A 384 9.06 -15.15 24.08
CA SER A 384 8.49 -16.50 24.01
C SER A 384 7.05 -16.37 23.48
N VAL A 385 6.82 -16.82 22.26
CA VAL A 385 5.57 -16.60 21.52
C VAL A 385 4.81 -17.92 21.45
N PRO A 386 3.63 -18.04 22.08
CA PRO A 386 2.80 -19.25 21.99
C PRO A 386 2.43 -19.64 20.56
N THR A 387 1.99 -20.88 20.38
CA THR A 387 1.46 -21.37 19.10
C THR A 387 0.40 -20.43 18.53
N LEU A 388 0.51 -20.11 17.23
CA LEU A 388 -0.40 -19.24 16.48
C LEU A 388 -0.56 -17.81 17.04
N ALA A 389 0.33 -17.40 17.95
CA ALA A 389 0.30 -16.10 18.59
C ALA A 389 1.26 -15.11 17.91
N THR A 390 1.02 -13.83 18.14
CA THR A 390 1.90 -12.74 17.74
C THR A 390 2.22 -11.90 18.97
N VAL A 391 3.48 -11.51 19.13
CA VAL A 391 3.88 -10.42 20.02
C VAL A 391 4.27 -9.25 19.14
N ILE A 392 3.72 -8.07 19.40
CA ILE A 392 4.07 -6.86 18.68
C ILE A 392 4.62 -5.82 19.65
N TYR A 393 5.76 -5.26 19.28
CA TYR A 393 6.43 -4.19 20.00
C TYR A 393 6.40 -2.90 19.21
N ARG A 394 6.27 -1.77 19.90
CA ARG A 394 6.83 -0.50 19.43
C ARG A 394 8.21 -0.34 20.02
N VAL A 395 9.18 -0.11 19.14
CA VAL A 395 10.59 0.04 19.44
C VAL A 395 10.94 1.51 19.25
N SER A 396 11.22 2.21 20.35
CA SER A 396 11.58 3.62 20.34
C SER A 396 12.95 3.80 21.00
N LYS A 397 13.81 4.66 20.47
CA LYS A 397 15.10 4.95 21.11
C LYS A 397 14.87 5.66 22.46
N THR A 398 15.52 5.22 23.54
CA THR A 398 15.22 5.68 24.93
C THR A 398 15.63 7.11 25.23
N ASP A 399 16.54 7.65 24.45
CA ASP A 399 17.04 9.00 24.59
C ASP A 399 16.01 10.06 24.23
N GLY A 400 14.88 9.70 23.59
CA GLY A 400 14.02 10.72 22.96
C GLY A 400 14.85 11.69 22.11
N GLY A 401 16.04 11.23 21.66
CA GLY A 401 17.01 12.05 20.99
C GLY A 401 16.35 12.54 19.70
N PRO A 402 16.60 13.80 19.29
CA PRO A 402 16.11 14.24 17.99
C PRO A 402 16.48 13.18 16.97
N ARG A 403 15.50 12.73 16.15
CA ARG A 403 15.78 11.91 14.97
C ARG A 403 17.05 12.50 14.33
N PRO A 404 18.10 11.70 14.07
CA PRO A 404 19.40 12.25 13.72
C PRO A 404 19.25 13.17 12.52
N THR A 405 19.37 14.48 12.78
CA THR A 405 19.41 15.49 11.73
C THR A 405 20.84 15.58 11.24
N PRO A 406 21.09 15.87 9.96
CA PRO A 406 22.43 16.21 9.53
C PRO A 406 22.99 17.35 10.41
N PRO A 407 24.29 17.31 10.75
CA PRO A 407 24.95 18.27 11.61
C PRO A 407 24.98 19.64 10.93
N ALA A 408 25.15 20.67 11.74
CA ALA A 408 25.33 22.03 11.24
C ALA A 408 26.54 22.11 10.29
N GLY A 409 26.43 22.97 9.28
CA GLY A 409 27.41 23.12 8.20
C GLY A 409 27.03 22.34 6.93
N THR A 410 27.96 22.29 5.98
CA THR A 410 27.78 21.54 4.73
C THR A 410 28.50 20.20 4.84
N THR A 411 27.76 19.11 4.66
CA THR A 411 28.26 17.73 4.83
C THR A 411 27.76 16.81 3.71
N ASP A 412 28.46 15.71 3.49
CA ASP A 412 28.02 14.67 2.57
C ASP A 412 26.85 13.90 3.19
N LEU A 413 25.71 13.85 2.50
CA LEU A 413 24.48 13.24 2.99
C LEU A 413 24.65 11.73 3.24
N SER A 414 25.54 11.06 2.48
CA SER A 414 25.86 9.64 2.66
C SER A 414 26.60 9.31 3.95
N ALA A 415 27.09 10.32 4.68
CA ALA A 415 27.60 10.14 6.04
C ALA A 415 26.50 10.01 7.10
N PHE A 416 25.23 10.19 6.74
CA PHE A 416 24.08 10.11 7.65
C PHE A 416 23.22 8.89 7.41
N GLU A 417 22.64 8.38 8.50
CA GLU A 417 21.68 7.27 8.45
C GLU A 417 20.36 7.76 7.84
N ALA A 418 19.94 7.14 6.74
CA ALA A 418 18.63 7.38 6.18
C ALA A 418 17.53 6.93 7.17
N SER A 419 16.48 7.73 7.30
CA SER A 419 15.28 7.39 8.08
C SER A 419 14.53 6.20 7.47
N SER A 420 14.53 6.09 6.14
CA SER A 420 14.03 4.92 5.41
C SER A 420 14.71 4.82 4.05
N SER A 421 14.77 3.62 3.48
CA SER A 421 15.14 3.45 2.07
C SER A 421 14.43 2.25 1.43
N THR A 422 14.13 2.37 0.14
CA THR A 422 13.62 1.31 -0.73
C THR A 422 14.37 1.33 -2.05
N ASN A 423 14.57 0.17 -2.64
CA ASN A 423 15.24 0.01 -3.93
C ASN A 423 14.47 -1.01 -4.77
N GLY A 424 14.43 -0.82 -6.09
CA GLY A 424 13.76 -1.76 -6.99
C GLY A 424 14.49 -3.11 -7.08
N TRP A 425 15.80 -3.10 -6.87
CA TRP A 425 16.63 -4.29 -6.79
C TRP A 425 17.81 -4.06 -5.84
N GLY A 426 18.15 -5.09 -5.05
CA GLY A 426 19.17 -4.99 -4.01
C GLY A 426 18.84 -3.98 -2.90
N PRO A 427 19.75 -3.75 -1.95
CA PRO A 427 19.69 -2.58 -1.07
C PRO A 427 20.13 -1.31 -1.79
N VAL A 428 19.75 -0.14 -1.25
CA VAL A 428 20.45 1.12 -1.59
C VAL A 428 21.85 1.03 -1.00
N GLU A 429 22.83 1.35 -1.83
CA GLU A 429 24.24 1.25 -1.50
C GLU A 429 24.84 2.58 -1.09
N ILE A 430 25.65 2.59 -0.03
CA ILE A 430 26.29 3.80 0.50
C ILE A 430 27.72 3.87 -0.02
N ASP A 431 28.07 4.98 -0.68
CA ASP A 431 29.38 5.24 -1.28
C ASP A 431 29.82 4.17 -2.31
N LYS A 432 28.86 3.42 -2.86
CA LYS A 432 29.00 2.36 -3.87
C LYS A 432 27.83 2.39 -4.84
N SER A 433 28.05 1.98 -6.08
CA SER A 433 26.98 1.75 -7.08
C SER A 433 26.05 0.63 -6.63
N VAL A 434 24.91 0.43 -7.28
CA VAL A 434 24.03 -0.70 -6.94
C VAL A 434 24.60 -2.01 -7.46
N GLY A 435 24.98 -2.92 -6.55
CA GLY A 435 25.68 -4.14 -6.90
C GLY A 435 24.74 -5.33 -7.17
N GLY A 436 24.41 -6.07 -6.12
CA GLY A 436 23.65 -7.32 -6.14
C GLY A 436 22.61 -7.38 -5.03
N SER A 437 22.42 -8.57 -4.44
CA SER A 437 21.50 -8.73 -3.30
C SER A 437 22.16 -8.48 -1.93
N GLY A 438 23.49 -8.38 -1.89
CA GLY A 438 24.25 -8.03 -0.69
C GLY A 438 24.29 -6.52 -0.47
N ALA A 439 24.78 -6.10 0.70
CA ALA A 439 25.11 -4.71 0.95
C ALA A 439 26.61 -4.49 0.72
N LEU A 440 26.96 -3.33 0.20
CA LEU A 440 28.29 -2.86 -0.20
C LEU A 440 28.96 -3.79 -1.21
N ASP A 441 28.18 -4.45 -2.06
CA ASP A 441 28.68 -5.36 -3.10
C ASP A 441 28.83 -4.68 -4.48
N GLY A 442 28.43 -3.42 -4.59
CA GLY A 442 28.59 -2.60 -5.78
C GLY A 442 29.98 -2.03 -6.01
N LYS A 443 30.15 -1.37 -7.15
CA LYS A 443 31.41 -0.76 -7.59
C LYS A 443 31.51 0.69 -7.13
N ALA A 444 32.48 1.43 -7.66
CA ALA A 444 32.58 2.86 -7.41
C ALA A 444 31.51 3.60 -8.20
N LEU A 445 30.80 4.53 -7.54
CA LEU A 445 29.82 5.43 -8.16
C LEU A 445 30.51 6.19 -9.30
N THR A 446 30.13 5.94 -10.54
CA THR A 446 30.78 6.58 -11.70
C THR A 446 29.75 6.98 -12.73
N ILE A 447 29.68 8.27 -13.05
CA ILE A 447 28.72 8.82 -14.01
C ILE A 447 29.48 9.42 -15.20
N ASN A 448 29.38 8.79 -16.36
CA ASN A 448 30.03 9.19 -17.61
C ASN A 448 31.53 9.51 -17.41
N GLY A 449 32.23 8.59 -16.75
CA GLY A 449 33.65 8.65 -16.44
C GLY A 449 34.03 9.50 -15.22
N VAL A 450 33.07 10.15 -14.55
CA VAL A 450 33.31 10.92 -13.32
C VAL A 450 33.03 10.06 -12.10
N THR A 451 34.07 9.72 -11.33
CA THR A 451 33.93 8.91 -10.11
C THR A 451 33.62 9.78 -8.89
N HIS A 452 32.64 9.36 -8.10
CA HIS A 452 32.27 9.96 -6.82
C HIS A 452 32.66 9.05 -5.65
N ALA A 453 33.44 9.59 -4.71
CA ALA A 453 33.81 8.86 -3.51
C ALA A 453 32.67 8.74 -2.49
N LYS A 454 31.68 9.64 -2.57
CA LYS A 454 30.55 9.75 -1.65
C LYS A 454 29.24 9.76 -2.42
N GLY A 455 28.22 9.06 -1.92
CA GLY A 455 26.90 9.06 -2.55
C GLY A 455 26.03 7.86 -2.23
N PHE A 456 25.01 7.66 -3.06
CA PHE A 456 24.13 6.50 -2.98
C PHE A 456 23.99 5.83 -4.34
N GLY A 457 24.22 4.52 -4.40
CA GLY A 457 23.88 3.68 -5.54
C GLY A 457 22.47 3.11 -5.35
N ALA A 458 21.60 3.30 -6.32
CA ALA A 458 20.22 2.88 -6.26
C ALA A 458 19.80 2.19 -7.55
N HIS A 459 18.76 1.36 -7.48
CA HIS A 459 18.11 0.78 -8.64
C HIS A 459 16.66 1.26 -8.67
N ALA A 460 16.21 1.83 -9.80
CA ALA A 460 14.85 2.32 -9.89
C ALA A 460 13.81 1.17 -9.70
N ALA A 461 12.60 1.43 -9.23
CA ALA A 461 12.21 2.65 -8.51
C ALA A 461 12.79 2.61 -7.08
N SER A 462 13.39 3.71 -6.65
CA SER A 462 14.00 3.82 -5.32
C SER A 462 13.55 5.06 -4.57
N THR A 463 13.68 5.00 -3.25
CA THR A 463 13.40 6.12 -2.37
C THR A 463 14.38 6.08 -1.20
N ILE A 464 14.96 7.22 -0.83
CA ILE A 464 15.81 7.39 0.35
C ILE A 464 15.30 8.60 1.11
N GLU A 465 14.90 8.42 2.37
CA GLU A 465 14.32 9.48 3.20
C GLU A 465 15.24 9.85 4.35
N PHE A 466 15.33 11.14 4.65
CA PHE A 466 16.06 11.71 5.79
C PHE A 466 15.17 12.66 6.56
N TYR A 467 15.23 12.60 7.88
CA TYR A 467 14.66 13.63 8.73
C TYR A 467 15.62 14.81 8.86
N LEU A 468 15.14 16.00 8.54
CA LEU A 468 15.90 17.25 8.60
C LEU A 468 15.57 18.07 9.84
N GLY A 469 14.41 17.84 10.45
CA GLY A 469 13.96 18.57 11.64
C GLY A 469 13.90 20.09 11.44
N LYS A 470 13.67 20.55 10.20
CA LYS A 470 13.64 21.97 9.80
C LYS A 470 14.95 22.72 10.05
N LYS A 471 16.08 21.98 10.09
CA LYS A 471 17.41 22.57 10.31
C LYS A 471 18.21 22.77 9.03
N CYS A 472 17.78 22.19 7.91
CA CYS A 472 18.53 22.23 6.66
C CYS A 472 17.97 23.27 5.70
N SER A 473 18.83 23.80 4.84
CA SER A 473 18.50 24.94 3.95
C SER A 473 18.66 24.60 2.48
N THR A 474 19.65 23.78 2.12
CA THR A 474 19.93 23.42 0.72
C THR A 474 20.50 22.02 0.59
N ILE A 475 20.21 21.40 -0.55
CA ILE A 475 20.90 20.21 -1.04
C ILE A 475 21.46 20.48 -2.44
N SER A 476 22.64 19.94 -2.72
CA SER A 476 23.25 19.89 -4.05
C SER A 476 23.78 18.48 -4.31
N VAL A 477 23.43 17.87 -5.44
CA VAL A 477 23.82 16.50 -5.76
C VAL A 477 24.05 16.33 -7.26
N ALA A 478 25.06 15.56 -7.65
CA ALA A 478 25.25 15.12 -9.03
C ALA A 478 24.48 13.82 -9.24
N VAL A 479 23.78 13.69 -10.37
CA VAL A 479 22.95 12.53 -10.65
C VAL A 479 23.16 12.02 -12.08
N GLY A 480 23.05 10.71 -12.25
CA GLY A 480 23.14 10.04 -13.55
C GLY A 480 23.09 8.52 -13.43
N VAL A 481 23.05 7.85 -14.57
CA VAL A 481 23.13 6.38 -14.64
C VAL A 481 24.59 5.97 -14.41
N ASP A 482 24.82 4.92 -13.61
CA ASP A 482 26.17 4.41 -13.32
C ASP A 482 26.80 3.77 -14.56
N ASP A 483 28.11 3.97 -14.76
CA ASP A 483 28.91 3.47 -15.89
C ASP A 483 29.00 1.93 -15.96
N GLU A 484 28.63 1.22 -14.89
CA GLU A 484 28.52 -0.24 -14.95
C GLU A 484 27.38 -0.72 -15.86
N VAL A 485 26.44 0.17 -16.17
CA VAL A 485 25.38 -0.08 -17.12
C VAL A 485 25.93 0.00 -18.54
N ALA A 486 25.60 -1.00 -19.37
CA ALA A 486 26.02 -1.02 -20.75
C ALA A 486 25.51 0.22 -21.52
N VAL A 487 26.33 0.77 -22.42
CA VAL A 487 25.99 1.95 -23.23
C VAL A 487 24.62 1.80 -23.90
N GLY A 488 23.75 2.80 -23.70
CA GLY A 488 22.38 2.82 -24.25
C GLY A 488 21.38 1.94 -23.48
N LYS A 489 21.75 1.45 -22.29
CA LYS A 489 20.84 0.80 -21.33
C LYS A 489 20.64 1.72 -20.12
N GLY A 490 19.57 1.45 -19.38
CA GLY A 490 19.18 2.20 -18.18
C GLY A 490 18.63 3.58 -18.51
N SER A 491 17.53 3.93 -17.88
CA SER A 491 16.95 5.25 -18.01
C SER A 491 16.18 5.65 -16.77
N VAL A 492 16.55 6.79 -16.19
CA VAL A 492 16.05 7.17 -14.86
C VAL A 492 15.67 8.64 -14.79
N VAL A 493 14.79 8.97 -13.85
CA VAL A 493 14.53 10.35 -13.43
C VAL A 493 14.80 10.47 -11.93
N PHE A 494 15.67 11.40 -11.58
CA PHE A 494 15.97 11.77 -10.21
C PHE A 494 15.07 12.90 -9.77
N GLN A 495 14.45 12.76 -8.60
CA GLN A 495 13.57 13.75 -8.01
C GLN A 495 13.96 14.00 -6.56
N VAL A 496 13.96 15.26 -6.16
CA VAL A 496 14.19 15.67 -4.77
C VAL A 496 12.90 16.26 -4.24
N PHE A 497 12.44 15.75 -3.11
CA PHE A 497 11.27 16.24 -2.39
C PHE A 497 11.68 16.83 -1.04
N ALA A 498 11.11 17.99 -0.72
CA ALA A 498 11.09 18.58 0.61
C ALA A 498 9.68 18.36 1.17
N ASP A 499 9.56 17.50 2.18
CA ASP A 499 8.29 16.93 2.61
C ASP A 499 7.51 16.35 1.41
N ASP A 500 6.31 16.87 1.13
CA ASP A 500 5.48 16.42 0.01
C ASP A 500 5.73 17.20 -1.30
N ALA A 501 6.53 18.28 -1.26
CA ALA A 501 6.77 19.14 -2.41
C ALA A 501 7.98 18.67 -3.22
N LYS A 502 7.80 18.42 -4.52
CA LYS A 502 8.92 18.17 -5.44
C LYS A 502 9.66 19.49 -5.69
N VAL A 503 10.92 19.55 -5.25
CA VAL A 503 11.76 20.76 -5.30
C VAL A 503 12.89 20.68 -6.33
N ALA A 504 13.22 19.49 -6.84
CA ALA A 504 14.10 19.32 -8.01
C ALA A 504 13.71 18.11 -8.85
N ASP A 505 14.06 18.15 -10.14
CA ASP A 505 13.83 17.06 -11.09
C ASP A 505 14.93 17.07 -12.18
N SER A 506 15.50 15.90 -12.49
CA SER A 506 16.53 15.79 -13.53
C SER A 506 15.97 15.78 -14.95
N GLY A 507 14.69 15.47 -15.13
CA GLY A 507 14.21 14.88 -16.38
C GLY A 507 14.84 13.50 -16.61
N LYS A 508 14.52 12.89 -17.76
CA LYS A 508 15.09 11.60 -18.15
C LYS A 508 16.59 11.73 -18.38
N LEU A 509 17.37 10.86 -17.74
CA LEU A 509 18.79 10.65 -17.97
C LEU A 509 19.03 9.20 -18.39
N THR A 510 20.06 8.99 -19.20
CA THR A 510 20.49 7.70 -19.74
C THR A 510 21.97 7.47 -19.46
N GLY A 511 22.47 6.24 -19.65
CA GLY A 511 23.89 5.91 -19.52
C GLY A 511 24.85 6.65 -20.48
N THR A 512 24.33 7.46 -21.41
CA THR A 512 25.16 8.29 -22.30
C THR A 512 25.19 9.77 -21.90
N ASP A 513 24.33 10.18 -20.97
CA ASP A 513 24.24 11.57 -20.55
C ASP A 513 25.37 11.91 -19.57
N ALA A 514 25.88 13.13 -19.64
CA ALA A 514 26.75 13.65 -18.58
C ALA A 514 25.97 13.79 -17.27
N GLN A 515 26.69 13.70 -16.13
CA GLN A 515 26.08 13.96 -14.83
C GLN A 515 25.33 15.30 -14.82
N LYS A 516 24.14 15.32 -14.22
CA LYS A 516 23.37 16.54 -14.02
C LYS A 516 23.46 16.95 -12.55
N THR A 517 23.73 18.22 -12.28
CA THR A 517 23.65 18.74 -10.90
C THR A 517 22.23 19.20 -10.60
N LEU A 518 21.66 18.67 -9.51
CA LEU A 518 20.42 19.16 -8.93
C LEU A 518 20.74 19.97 -7.68
N THR A 519 20.14 21.14 -7.57
CA THR A 519 20.20 21.99 -6.37
C THR A 519 18.79 22.40 -5.99
N ALA A 520 18.44 22.30 -4.71
CA ALA A 520 17.12 22.68 -4.21
C ALA A 520 17.20 23.32 -2.82
N SER A 521 16.22 24.17 -2.54
CA SER A 521 15.96 24.66 -1.19
C SER A 521 15.25 23.60 -0.36
N LEU A 522 15.66 23.50 0.90
CA LEU A 522 15.08 22.66 1.94
C LEU A 522 14.55 23.52 3.11
N ALA A 523 14.36 24.82 2.88
CA ALA A 523 13.89 25.74 3.92
C ALA A 523 12.58 25.22 4.54
N ASP A 524 12.55 25.18 5.88
CA ASP A 524 11.43 24.69 6.69
C ASP A 524 11.04 23.22 6.48
N ALA A 525 11.78 22.46 5.68
CA ALA A 525 11.49 21.06 5.38
C ALA A 525 11.74 20.20 6.62
N GLU A 526 10.73 19.40 6.98
CA GLU A 526 10.88 18.44 8.05
C GLU A 526 11.60 17.16 7.56
N ASN A 527 11.36 16.77 6.32
CA ASN A 527 11.93 15.59 5.68
C ASN A 527 12.49 15.91 4.28
N LEU A 528 13.56 15.19 3.92
CA LEU A 528 14.11 15.13 2.57
C LEU A 528 13.84 13.74 2.01
N ARG A 529 13.37 13.66 0.77
CA ARG A 529 13.21 12.40 0.06
C ARG A 529 13.86 12.46 -1.32
N LEU A 530 14.83 11.57 -1.53
CA LEU A 530 15.49 11.33 -2.82
C LEU A 530 14.77 10.18 -3.51
N VAL A 531 14.30 10.40 -4.74
CA VAL A 531 13.52 9.41 -5.49
C VAL A 531 14.17 9.18 -6.85
N VAL A 532 14.37 7.91 -7.21
CA VAL A 532 14.71 7.52 -8.58
C VAL A 532 13.50 6.79 -9.16
N THR A 533 13.01 7.26 -10.31
CA THR A 533 11.97 6.58 -11.08
C THR A 533 12.57 5.95 -12.33
N ASP A 534 11.86 4.99 -12.92
CA ASP A 534 12.25 4.20 -14.10
C ASP A 534 12.08 4.94 -15.44
N ALA A 535 11.94 6.27 -15.40
CA ALA A 535 11.64 7.14 -16.53
C ALA A 535 10.50 6.66 -17.46
N GLY A 536 9.60 5.81 -16.95
CA GLY A 536 8.47 5.25 -17.68
C GLY A 536 8.80 4.13 -18.68
N ASP A 537 10.03 3.56 -18.70
CA ASP A 537 10.36 2.40 -19.56
C ASP A 537 10.69 1.10 -18.78
N GLY A 538 10.41 1.10 -17.47
CA GLY A 538 10.58 -0.05 -16.59
C GLY A 538 12.02 -0.16 -16.07
N ILE A 539 12.20 -0.85 -14.96
CA ILE A 539 13.40 -0.74 -14.12
C ILE A 539 14.69 -1.36 -14.68
N ASN A 540 14.71 -1.84 -15.93
CA ASN A 540 15.79 -2.69 -16.42
C ASN A 540 17.10 -1.91 -16.62
N SER A 541 18.14 -2.28 -15.85
CA SER A 541 19.45 -1.62 -15.87
C SER A 541 19.43 -0.18 -15.37
N ASP A 542 18.43 0.18 -14.56
CA ASP A 542 18.28 1.52 -13.99
C ASP A 542 19.14 1.71 -12.75
N HIS A 543 20.45 1.46 -12.91
CA HIS A 543 21.44 1.69 -11.86
C HIS A 543 21.75 3.19 -11.84
N ALA A 544 21.34 3.83 -10.75
CA ALA A 544 21.28 5.26 -10.59
C ALA A 544 22.19 5.71 -9.46
N ASP A 545 23.01 6.70 -9.75
CA ASP A 545 23.96 7.26 -8.80
C ASP A 545 23.51 8.64 -8.33
N TRP A 546 23.42 8.79 -7.01
CA TRP A 546 23.41 10.08 -6.33
C TRP A 546 24.84 10.42 -5.92
N GLY A 547 25.61 11.02 -6.83
CA GLY A 547 27.01 11.40 -6.64
C GLY A 547 27.20 12.66 -5.80
N THR A 548 28.00 12.55 -4.74
CA THR A 548 28.39 13.65 -3.84
C THR A 548 27.21 14.52 -3.37
N PRO A 549 26.16 13.93 -2.77
CA PRO A 549 25.04 14.68 -2.25
C PRO A 549 25.49 15.50 -1.05
N ARG A 550 25.56 16.83 -1.18
CA ARG A 550 25.90 17.73 -0.09
C ARG A 550 24.67 18.42 0.45
N ILE A 551 24.50 18.40 1.76
CA ILE A 551 23.41 19.07 2.47
C ILE A 551 23.98 20.13 3.41
N THR A 552 23.30 21.27 3.50
CA THR A 552 23.69 22.38 4.38
C THR A 552 22.64 22.61 5.45
N CYS A 553 23.05 22.55 6.72
CA CYS A 553 22.16 22.70 7.88
C CYS A 553 22.70 23.72 8.90
N ALA A 554 21.80 24.22 9.75
CA ALA A 554 22.04 25.24 10.77
C ALA A 554 22.18 24.64 12.18
#